data_AF-A0A0Q4GSA1-F1
#
_entry.id   AF-A0A0Q4GSA1-F1
#
_cell.length_a   1.000
_cell.length_b   1.000
_cell.length_c   1.000
_cell.angle_alpha   90.00
_cell.angle_beta   90.00
_cell.angle_gamma   90.00
#
_symmetry.space_group_name_H-M   'P 1'
#
loop_
_entity.id
_entity.type
_entity.pdbx_description
1 polymer ?
#
loop_
_entity_poly.entity_id
_entity_poly.type
_entity_poly.pdbx_seq_one_letter_code
_entity_poly.pdbx_strand_id
1 'polypeptide(L)'
;MPFNLLLFPLVGGYYILIRFRYLRYVQYRLESQRILLNSAFAGILLLGACFIFRAILIAIWPETVEQLSKLLPIRTAYFGTTSMSLFVAVAATEIANLFINRLKAIKSAIATSGNEFELLLSSSFFDAHLLQFTMDSGKFYVGWVKELPKPFTTSYIRITPAFSGYRKADDKELVFTTQYLTVYASYIEDGSVENTNELKTDLVLKADKINSVSFFDMDMYNRFNPAQE
;
A
#
# COMPACT_ATOMS: atom_id res chain seq x y z
N MET A 1 26.45 -26.38 -11.73
CA MET A 1 25.33 -26.70 -10.82
C MET A 1 24.13 -27.10 -11.65
N PRO A 2 23.28 -28.05 -11.20
CA PRO A 2 21.99 -28.24 -11.85
C PRO A 2 21.19 -26.93 -11.72
N PHE A 3 20.84 -26.31 -12.86
CA PHE A 3 20.19 -24.99 -12.92
C PHE A 3 18.90 -24.92 -12.09
N ASN A 4 18.25 -26.07 -11.86
CA ASN A 4 17.06 -26.21 -11.03
C ASN A 4 17.26 -25.74 -9.58
N LEU A 5 18.49 -25.72 -9.06
CA LEU A 5 18.78 -25.24 -7.70
C LEU A 5 18.69 -23.71 -7.56
N LEU A 6 18.80 -22.97 -8.66
CA LEU A 6 18.65 -21.51 -8.66
C LEU A 6 17.20 -21.06 -8.45
N LEU A 7 16.23 -22.00 -8.52
CA LEU A 7 14.83 -21.72 -8.21
C LEU A 7 14.65 -21.33 -6.73
N PHE A 8 15.38 -21.94 -5.81
CA PHE A 8 15.26 -21.62 -4.37
C PHE A 8 15.60 -20.16 -4.04
N PRO A 9 16.78 -19.63 -4.42
CA PRO A 9 17.10 -18.22 -4.17
C PRO A 9 16.21 -17.27 -4.98
N LEU A 10 15.78 -17.64 -6.19
CA LEU A 10 14.83 -16.82 -6.97
C LEU A 10 13.48 -16.68 -6.24
N VAL A 11 12.93 -17.80 -5.76
CA VAL A 11 11.70 -17.82 -4.97
C VAL A 11 11.89 -17.10 -3.64
N GLY A 12 13.04 -17.25 -2.99
CA GLY A 12 13.39 -16.51 -1.76
C GLY A 12 13.44 -15.01 -1.98
N GLY A 13 14.06 -14.55 -3.07
CA GLY A 13 14.09 -13.14 -3.47
C GLY A 13 12.69 -12.60 -3.73
N TYR A 14 11.87 -13.34 -4.49
CA TYR A 14 10.47 -13.00 -4.72
C TYR A 14 9.66 -12.91 -3.41
N TYR A 15 9.88 -13.86 -2.48
CA TYR A 15 9.23 -13.87 -1.16
C TYR A 15 9.56 -12.59 -0.37
N ILE A 16 10.84 -12.22 -0.29
CA ILE A 16 11.29 -11.00 0.38
C ILE A 16 10.59 -9.79 -0.23
N LEU A 17 10.60 -9.65 -1.56
CA LEU A 17 10.05 -8.48 -2.24
C LEU A 17 8.54 -8.29 -2.00
N ILE A 18 7.77 -9.38 -1.95
CA ILE A 18 6.31 -9.31 -1.80
C ILE A 18 5.85 -9.33 -0.35
N ARG A 19 6.62 -9.93 0.57
CA ARG A 19 6.19 -10.09 1.96
C ARG A 19 6.79 -9.03 2.87
N PHE A 20 7.96 -8.49 2.54
CA PHE A 20 8.59 -7.46 3.34
C PHE A 20 7.83 -6.13 3.25
N ARG A 21 7.36 -5.61 4.40
CA ARG A 21 6.38 -4.52 4.47
C ARG A 21 6.80 -3.24 3.75
N TYR A 22 8.09 -2.88 3.75
CA TYR A 22 8.57 -1.69 3.04
C TYR A 22 8.58 -1.86 1.52
N LEU A 23 9.05 -3.01 1.03
CA LEU A 23 9.22 -3.24 -0.40
C LEU A 23 7.90 -3.59 -1.07
N ARG A 24 7.02 -4.34 -0.39
CA ARG A 24 5.76 -4.83 -0.94
C ARG A 24 4.92 -3.75 -1.64
N TYR A 25 4.76 -2.58 -1.02
CA TYR A 25 3.92 -1.51 -1.57
C TYR A 25 4.54 -0.79 -2.76
N VAL A 26 5.87 -0.84 -2.90
CA VAL A 26 6.57 -0.34 -4.08
C VAL A 26 6.52 -1.38 -5.20
N GLN A 27 6.74 -2.66 -4.87
CA GLN A 27 6.81 -3.74 -5.86
C GLN A 27 5.46 -4.01 -6.53
N TYR A 28 4.32 -3.81 -5.84
CA TYR A 28 3.00 -3.90 -6.46
C TYR A 28 2.73 -2.86 -7.55
N ARG A 29 3.58 -1.83 -7.65
CA ARG A 29 3.48 -0.80 -8.69
C ARG A 29 4.26 -1.13 -9.94
N LEU A 30 5.12 -2.16 -9.88
CA LEU A 30 6.00 -2.53 -10.98
C LEU A 30 5.34 -3.57 -11.87
N GLU A 31 5.71 -3.53 -13.15
CA GLU A 31 5.34 -4.56 -14.12
C GLU A 31 5.91 -5.93 -13.71
N SER A 32 5.22 -7.00 -14.06
CA SER A 32 5.61 -8.37 -13.69
C SER A 32 7.04 -8.74 -14.11
N GLN A 33 7.51 -8.23 -15.26
CA GLN A 33 8.88 -8.45 -15.75
C GLN A 33 9.92 -7.81 -14.81
N ARG A 34 9.66 -6.59 -14.33
CA ARG A 34 10.53 -5.90 -13.37
C ARG A 34 10.54 -6.60 -12.01
N ILE A 35 9.38 -7.10 -11.57
CA ILE A 35 9.29 -7.90 -10.33
C ILE A 35 10.15 -9.16 -10.45
N LEU A 36 10.09 -9.87 -11.57
CA LEU A 36 10.90 -11.07 -11.82
C LEU A 36 12.40 -10.74 -11.80
N LEU A 37 12.80 -9.67 -12.47
CA LEU A 37 14.20 -9.22 -12.51
C LEU A 37 14.70 -8.81 -11.12
N ASN A 38 13.92 -8.02 -10.38
CA ASN A 38 14.24 -7.64 -9.00
C ASN A 38 14.35 -8.87 -8.09
N SER A 39 13.48 -9.87 -8.28
CA SER A 39 13.51 -11.12 -7.52
C SER A 39 14.78 -11.91 -7.80
N ALA A 40 15.24 -11.92 -9.06
CA ALA A 40 16.50 -12.53 -9.43
C ALA A 40 17.70 -11.82 -8.77
N PHE A 41 17.73 -10.48 -8.80
CA PHE A 41 18.77 -9.71 -8.11
C PHE A 41 18.79 -9.94 -6.61
N ALA A 42 17.62 -9.87 -5.94
CA ALA A 42 17.50 -10.16 -4.52
C ALA A 42 17.92 -11.60 -4.19
N GLY A 43 17.55 -12.56 -5.04
CA GLY A 43 17.96 -13.95 -4.91
C GLY A 43 19.46 -14.18 -5.05
N ILE A 44 20.12 -13.51 -6.00
CA ILE A 44 21.59 -13.57 -6.18
C ILE A 44 22.30 -13.01 -4.95
N LEU A 45 21.87 -11.86 -4.43
CA LEU A 45 22.44 -11.26 -3.21
C LEU A 45 22.26 -12.18 -2.00
N LEU A 46 21.07 -12.73 -1.82
CA LEU A 46 20.76 -13.67 -0.75
C LEU A 46 21.59 -14.95 -0.85
N LEU A 47 21.75 -15.49 -2.06
CA LEU A 47 22.59 -16.65 -2.31
C LEU A 47 24.05 -16.36 -1.95
N GLY A 48 24.58 -15.20 -2.37
CA GLY A 48 25.92 -14.73 -2.00
C GLY A 48 26.12 -14.65 -0.49
N ALA A 49 25.16 -14.07 0.24
CA ALA A 49 25.19 -14.02 1.70
C ALA A 49 25.19 -15.42 2.34
N CYS A 50 24.35 -16.33 1.82
CA CYS A 50 24.31 -17.73 2.27
C CYS A 50 25.62 -18.48 1.98
N PHE A 51 26.29 -18.18 0.88
CA PHE A 51 27.61 -18.72 0.56
C PHE A 51 28.68 -18.26 1.54
N ILE A 52 28.73 -16.96 1.85
CA ILE A 52 29.66 -16.40 2.82
C ILE A 52 29.40 -17.00 4.20
N PHE A 53 28.14 -17.07 4.61
CA PHE A 53 27.75 -17.68 5.89
C PHE A 53 28.17 -19.15 5.96
N ARG A 54 27.95 -19.94 4.90
CA ARG A 54 28.43 -21.32 4.82
C ARG A 54 29.96 -21.40 4.89
N ALA A 55 30.69 -20.52 4.21
CA ALA A 55 32.15 -20.52 4.24
C ALA A 55 32.68 -20.26 5.67
N ILE A 56 32.06 -19.32 6.39
CA ILE A 56 32.37 -19.05 7.80
C ILE A 56 32.05 -20.28 8.66
N LEU A 57 30.88 -20.91 8.49
CA LEU A 57 30.52 -22.12 9.24
C LEU A 57 31.49 -23.29 9.02
N ILE A 58 31.94 -23.49 7.78
CA ILE A 58 32.93 -24.53 7.47
C ILE A 58 34.28 -24.23 8.13
N ALA A 59 34.68 -22.95 8.17
CA ALA A 59 35.94 -22.55 8.81
C ALA A 59 35.92 -22.76 10.33
N ILE A 60 34.77 -22.58 10.99
CA ILE A 60 34.65 -22.70 12.44
C ILE A 60 34.30 -24.14 12.87
N TRP A 61 33.38 -24.81 12.15
CA TRP A 61 32.89 -26.15 12.47
C TRP A 61 32.75 -27.03 11.23
N PRO A 62 33.86 -27.60 10.71
CA PRO A 62 33.82 -28.43 9.51
C PRO A 62 33.03 -29.74 9.73
N GLU A 63 33.17 -30.38 10.89
CA GLU A 63 32.55 -31.67 11.19
C GLU A 63 31.01 -31.61 11.23
N THR A 64 30.44 -30.53 11.78
CA THR A 64 28.98 -30.36 11.89
C THR A 64 28.35 -30.14 10.52
N VAL A 65 29.02 -29.39 9.64
CA VAL A 65 28.56 -29.17 8.26
C VAL A 65 28.59 -30.48 7.47
N GLU A 66 29.60 -31.32 7.67
CA GLU A 66 29.69 -32.62 7.02
C GLU A 66 28.57 -33.57 7.50
N GLN A 67 28.33 -33.66 8.81
CA GLN A 67 27.25 -34.46 9.37
C GLN A 67 25.86 -34.00 8.88
N LEU A 68 25.62 -32.68 8.86
CA LEU A 68 24.38 -32.11 8.35
C LEU A 68 24.18 -32.40 6.86
N SER A 69 25.25 -32.39 6.07
CA SER A 69 25.17 -32.71 4.64
C SER A 69 24.78 -34.17 4.38
N LYS A 70 25.14 -35.09 5.28
CA LYS A 70 24.80 -36.53 5.20
C LYS A 70 23.33 -36.82 5.52
N LEU A 71 22.70 -35.96 6.33
CA LEU A 71 21.28 -36.05 6.70
C LEU A 71 20.33 -35.56 5.61
N LEU A 72 20.83 -34.79 4.63
CA LEU A 72 19.98 -34.27 3.56
C LEU A 72 19.58 -35.39 2.57
N PRO A 73 18.29 -35.46 2.18
CA PRO A 73 17.77 -36.53 1.32
C PRO A 73 18.33 -36.48 -0.10
N ILE A 74 18.81 -35.33 -0.56
CA ILE A 74 19.33 -35.10 -1.91
C ILE A 74 20.81 -34.72 -1.83
N ARG A 75 21.68 -35.58 -2.37
CA ARG A 75 23.15 -35.44 -2.34
C ARG A 75 23.72 -34.72 -3.55
N THR A 76 23.03 -33.69 -4.06
CA THR A 76 23.56 -32.85 -5.14
C THR A 76 24.40 -31.71 -4.57
N ALA A 77 25.49 -31.36 -5.26
CA ALA A 77 26.36 -30.26 -4.83
C ALA A 77 25.57 -28.96 -4.60
N TYR A 78 25.85 -28.28 -3.48
CA TYR A 78 25.27 -26.99 -3.08
C TYR A 78 23.77 -26.97 -2.76
N PHE A 79 23.09 -28.13 -2.77
CA PHE A 79 21.66 -28.23 -2.44
C PHE A 79 21.32 -27.56 -1.10
N GLY A 80 22.06 -27.91 -0.04
CA GLY A 80 21.83 -27.35 1.30
C GLY A 80 21.96 -25.83 1.35
N THR A 81 22.93 -25.24 0.62
CA THR A 81 23.13 -23.79 0.57
C THR A 81 21.98 -23.10 -0.16
N THR A 82 21.55 -23.66 -1.30
CA THR A 82 20.43 -23.10 -2.06
C THR A 82 19.10 -23.22 -1.30
N SER A 83 18.84 -24.34 -0.64
CA SER A 83 17.62 -24.51 0.17
C SER A 83 17.64 -23.62 1.41
N MET A 84 18.79 -23.47 2.07
CA MET A 84 18.96 -22.54 3.20
C MET A 84 18.60 -21.11 2.82
N SER A 85 18.92 -20.67 1.59
CA SER A 85 18.53 -19.33 1.13
C SER A 85 17.02 -19.08 1.23
N LEU A 86 16.19 -20.06 0.87
CA LEU A 86 14.73 -19.94 1.00
C LEU A 86 14.28 -19.83 2.46
N PHE A 87 14.83 -20.68 3.35
CA PHE A 87 14.49 -20.63 4.78
C PHE A 87 14.92 -19.31 5.42
N VAL A 88 16.13 -18.84 5.11
CA VAL A 88 16.65 -17.55 5.58
C VAL A 88 15.80 -16.41 5.04
N ALA A 89 15.40 -16.42 3.78
CA ALA A 89 14.49 -15.41 3.21
C ALA A 89 13.18 -15.33 3.98
N VAL A 90 12.52 -16.46 4.24
CA VAL A 90 11.25 -16.50 4.97
C VAL A 90 11.45 -16.02 6.40
N ALA A 91 12.40 -16.60 7.13
CA ALA A 91 12.65 -16.27 8.53
C ALA A 91 13.04 -14.79 8.71
N ALA A 92 14.01 -14.29 7.93
CA ALA A 92 14.44 -12.91 8.00
C ALA A 92 13.31 -11.93 7.66
N THR A 93 12.49 -12.24 6.65
CA THR A 93 11.37 -11.38 6.26
C THR A 93 10.30 -11.31 7.34
N GLU A 94 9.88 -12.45 7.89
CA GLU A 94 8.84 -12.47 8.92
C GLU A 94 9.31 -11.82 10.22
N ILE A 95 10.55 -12.10 10.65
CA ILE A 95 11.15 -11.45 11.83
C ILE A 95 11.24 -9.94 11.61
N ALA A 96 11.76 -9.48 10.48
CA ALA A 96 11.89 -8.05 10.20
C ALA A 96 10.51 -7.35 10.13
N ASN A 97 9.49 -8.04 9.62
CA ASN A 97 8.12 -7.51 9.55
C ASN A 97 7.48 -7.25 10.91
N LEU A 98 7.91 -7.94 11.98
CA LEU A 98 7.41 -7.70 13.34
C LEU A 98 7.79 -6.30 13.84
N PHE A 99 8.94 -5.78 13.40
CA PHE A 99 9.45 -4.47 13.83
C PHE A 99 8.94 -3.30 12.98
N ILE A 100 8.20 -3.57 11.89
CA ILE A 100 7.83 -2.54 10.91
C ILE A 100 6.37 -2.15 11.05
N ASN A 101 6.11 -0.86 11.31
CA ASN A 101 4.76 -0.31 11.30
C ASN A 101 4.21 -0.24 9.87
N ARG A 102 3.02 -0.83 9.67
CA ARG A 102 2.34 -0.89 8.37
C ARG A 102 2.03 0.50 7.80
N LEU A 103 1.50 1.42 8.60
CA LEU A 103 1.09 2.74 8.15
C LEU A 103 2.29 3.58 7.71
N LYS A 104 3.40 3.49 8.45
CA LYS A 104 4.66 4.17 8.09
C LYS A 104 5.21 3.65 6.76
N ALA A 105 5.15 2.33 6.53
CA ALA A 105 5.59 1.73 5.26
C ALA A 105 4.73 2.19 4.08
N ILE A 106 3.40 2.29 4.24
CA ILE A 106 2.49 2.80 3.21
C ILE A 106 2.81 4.27 2.90
N LYS A 107 2.89 5.14 3.93
CA LYS A 107 3.21 6.57 3.76
C LYS A 107 4.53 6.76 3.03
N SER A 108 5.56 6.00 3.39
CA SER A 108 6.87 6.03 2.73
C SER A 108 6.81 5.59 1.26
N ALA A 109 6.04 4.54 0.96
CA ALA A 109 5.92 4.03 -0.41
C ALA A 109 5.19 5.03 -1.33
N ILE A 110 4.15 5.70 -0.83
CA ILE A 110 3.45 6.76 -1.57
C ILE A 110 4.37 7.97 -1.78
N ALA A 111 5.13 8.38 -0.76
CA ALA A 111 6.08 9.49 -0.89
C ALA A 111 7.21 9.22 -1.90
N THR A 112 7.63 7.96 -2.05
CA THR A 112 8.76 7.58 -2.94
C THR A 112 8.32 7.29 -4.37
N SER A 113 7.12 6.72 -4.55
CA SER A 113 6.68 6.17 -5.85
C SER A 113 5.17 6.28 -6.11
N GLY A 114 4.46 7.05 -5.30
CA GLY A 114 3.04 7.35 -5.52
C GLY A 114 2.86 8.47 -6.55
N ASN A 115 1.72 8.44 -7.25
CA ASN A 115 1.34 9.53 -8.14
C ASN A 115 0.67 10.69 -7.37
N GLU A 116 0.43 11.81 -8.04
CA GLU A 116 -0.15 13.04 -7.50
C GLU A 116 -1.52 12.81 -6.87
N PHE A 117 -2.29 11.91 -7.48
CA PHE A 117 -3.60 11.51 -6.98
C PHE A 117 -3.48 10.77 -5.63
N GLU A 118 -2.60 9.77 -5.54
CA GLU A 118 -2.36 9.04 -4.30
C GLU A 118 -1.73 9.91 -3.20
N LEU A 119 -0.91 10.89 -3.57
CA LEU A 119 -0.36 11.87 -2.64
C LEU A 119 -1.48 12.72 -1.99
N LEU A 120 -2.45 13.19 -2.80
CA LEU A 120 -3.63 13.88 -2.27
C LEU A 120 -4.45 12.95 -1.37
N LEU A 121 -4.75 11.72 -1.81
CA LEU A 121 -5.50 10.78 -0.98
C LEU A 121 -4.78 10.49 0.35
N SER A 122 -3.45 10.35 0.31
CA SER A 122 -2.59 10.16 1.48
C SER A 122 -2.68 11.35 2.43
N SER A 123 -2.68 12.59 1.93
CA SER A 123 -2.81 13.79 2.76
C SER A 123 -4.16 13.88 3.47
N SER A 124 -5.23 13.38 2.84
CA SER A 124 -6.55 13.30 3.46
C SER A 124 -6.62 12.21 4.52
N PHE A 125 -6.07 11.04 4.21
CA PHE A 125 -6.10 9.88 5.11
C PHE A 125 -5.24 10.06 6.37
N PHE A 126 -4.02 10.61 6.24
CA PHE A 126 -3.10 10.76 7.36
C PHE A 126 -3.26 12.07 8.12
N ASP A 127 -3.56 13.15 7.41
CA ASP A 127 -3.52 14.51 7.96
C ASP A 127 -4.91 15.15 8.00
N ALA A 128 -5.98 14.38 7.73
CA ALA A 128 -7.39 14.78 7.82
C ALA A 128 -7.80 15.98 6.93
N HIS A 129 -7.06 16.25 5.85
CA HIS A 129 -7.45 17.26 4.88
C HIS A 129 -8.72 16.86 4.11
N LEU A 130 -9.61 17.82 3.90
CA LEU A 130 -10.78 17.65 3.05
C LEU A 130 -10.38 17.71 1.57
N LEU A 131 -10.92 16.79 0.79
CA LEU A 131 -10.74 16.75 -0.65
C LEU A 131 -12.08 16.92 -1.36
N GLN A 132 -12.06 17.63 -2.48
CA GLN A 132 -13.15 17.69 -3.44
C GLN A 132 -12.87 16.75 -4.60
N PHE A 133 -13.79 15.81 -4.83
CA PHE A 133 -13.81 14.87 -5.92
C PHE A 133 -14.81 15.32 -6.97
N THR A 134 -14.32 15.58 -8.19
CA THR A 134 -15.15 15.97 -9.33
C THR A 134 -15.41 14.75 -10.21
N MET A 135 -16.67 14.40 -10.41
CA MET A 135 -17.08 13.27 -11.24
C MET A 135 -17.29 13.70 -12.70
N ASP A 136 -17.16 12.75 -13.63
CA ASP A 136 -17.47 12.93 -15.05
C ASP A 136 -18.93 13.31 -15.32
N SER A 137 -19.85 12.89 -14.44
CA SER A 137 -21.27 13.23 -14.49
C SER A 137 -21.60 14.67 -14.10
N GLY A 138 -20.60 15.49 -13.73
CA GLY A 138 -20.80 16.83 -13.19
C GLY A 138 -21.18 16.89 -11.70
N LYS A 139 -21.35 15.74 -11.05
CA LYS A 139 -21.49 15.69 -9.58
C LYS A 139 -20.14 15.94 -8.91
N PHE A 140 -20.17 16.48 -7.70
CA PHE A 140 -18.99 16.57 -6.86
C PHE A 140 -19.29 16.08 -5.45
N TYR A 141 -18.25 15.58 -4.80
CA TYR A 141 -18.27 15.15 -3.40
C TYR A 141 -17.11 15.82 -2.68
N VAL A 142 -17.34 16.30 -1.47
CA VAL A 142 -16.31 16.79 -0.57
C VAL A 142 -16.27 15.85 0.63
N GLY A 143 -15.09 15.33 0.98
CA GLY A 143 -14.98 14.41 2.10
C GLY A 143 -13.55 13.97 2.40
N TRP A 144 -13.44 13.15 3.44
CA TRP A 144 -12.17 12.55 3.86
C TRP A 144 -11.99 11.17 3.26
N VAL A 145 -10.76 10.83 2.89
CA VAL A 145 -10.42 9.49 2.44
C VAL A 145 -10.40 8.54 3.63
N LYS A 146 -11.25 7.51 3.60
CA LYS A 146 -11.36 6.52 4.68
C LYS A 146 -10.38 5.36 4.53
N GLU A 147 -10.05 4.99 3.30
CA GLU A 147 -9.08 3.93 3.01
C GLU A 147 -8.25 4.30 1.79
N LEU A 148 -6.93 4.11 1.90
CA LEU A 148 -6.03 4.25 0.75
C LEU A 148 -6.19 3.04 -0.17
N PRO A 149 -6.43 3.24 -1.46
CA PRO A 149 -6.52 2.13 -2.40
C PRO A 149 -5.19 1.38 -2.39
N LYS A 150 -5.28 0.05 -2.34
CA LYS A 150 -4.11 -0.78 -2.59
C LYS A 150 -3.66 -0.51 -4.04
N PRO A 151 -2.38 -0.21 -4.27
CA PRO A 151 -1.88 0.05 -5.62
C PRO A 151 -2.31 -1.07 -6.56
N PHE A 152 -2.92 -0.71 -7.69
CA PHE A 152 -3.28 -1.61 -8.79
C PHE A 152 -4.34 -2.70 -8.51
N THR A 153 -4.97 -2.75 -7.32
CA THR A 153 -6.00 -3.78 -7.05
C THR A 153 -7.44 -3.28 -7.04
N THR A 154 -7.67 -1.98 -6.80
CA THR A 154 -9.02 -1.43 -6.71
C THR A 154 -9.14 -0.13 -7.49
N SER A 155 -10.06 -0.08 -8.46
CA SER A 155 -10.43 1.14 -9.19
C SER A 155 -11.45 1.98 -8.41
N TYR A 156 -11.43 1.92 -7.08
CA TYR A 156 -12.41 2.54 -6.21
C TYR A 156 -11.75 3.22 -5.01
N ILE A 157 -12.36 4.29 -4.55
CA ILE A 157 -11.92 5.07 -3.39
C ILE A 157 -13.09 5.18 -2.44
N ARG A 158 -12.81 4.95 -1.16
CA ARG A 158 -13.80 5.09 -0.10
C ARG A 158 -13.59 6.42 0.61
N ILE A 159 -14.65 7.21 0.69
CA ILE A 159 -14.65 8.48 1.39
C ILE A 159 -15.75 8.53 2.45
N THR A 160 -15.53 9.35 3.47
CA THR A 160 -16.58 9.83 4.37
C THR A 160 -17.04 11.19 3.84
N PRO A 161 -18.23 11.30 3.22
CA PRO A 161 -18.67 12.55 2.62
C PRO A 161 -19.07 13.55 3.70
N ALA A 162 -18.65 14.81 3.52
CA ALA A 162 -19.06 15.96 4.30
C ALA A 162 -20.10 16.79 3.55
N PHE A 163 -19.90 17.00 2.24
CA PHE A 163 -20.81 17.72 1.36
C PHE A 163 -20.91 17.05 -0.01
N SER A 164 -22.01 17.28 -0.72
CA SER A 164 -22.12 16.95 -2.14
C SER A 164 -22.99 17.93 -2.89
N GLY A 165 -22.85 17.89 -4.21
CA GLY A 165 -23.62 18.72 -5.10
C GLY A 165 -23.34 18.42 -6.56
N TYR A 166 -23.59 19.40 -7.41
CA TYR A 166 -23.30 19.34 -8.83
C TYR A 166 -22.76 20.67 -9.34
N ARG A 167 -22.08 20.63 -10.48
CA ARG A 167 -21.69 21.83 -11.22
C ARG A 167 -22.78 22.22 -12.20
N LYS A 168 -23.17 23.50 -12.22
CA LYS A 168 -24.07 24.02 -13.25
C LYS A 168 -23.51 23.77 -14.65
N ALA A 169 -24.39 23.64 -15.64
CA ALA A 169 -23.98 23.33 -17.00
C ALA A 169 -23.19 24.48 -17.65
N ASP A 170 -23.64 25.72 -17.42
CA ASP A 170 -23.20 26.91 -18.15
C ASP A 170 -21.89 27.50 -17.61
N ASP A 171 -21.86 27.82 -16.32
CA ASP A 171 -20.74 28.52 -15.64
C ASP A 171 -19.83 27.58 -14.83
N LYS A 172 -20.21 26.30 -14.69
CA LYS A 172 -19.54 25.28 -13.85
C LYS A 172 -19.46 25.63 -12.36
N GLU A 173 -20.27 26.57 -11.87
CA GLU A 173 -20.34 26.90 -10.45
C GLU A 173 -20.80 25.71 -9.61
N LEU A 174 -20.29 25.62 -8.39
CA LEU A 174 -20.65 24.57 -7.44
C LEU A 174 -22.00 24.88 -6.80
N VAL A 175 -22.96 23.98 -6.98
CA VAL A 175 -24.25 24.02 -6.28
C VAL A 175 -24.24 22.92 -5.23
N PHE A 176 -24.09 23.32 -3.97
CA PHE A 176 -24.19 22.42 -2.82
C PHE A 176 -25.65 22.03 -2.59
N THR A 177 -25.95 20.74 -2.59
CA THR A 177 -27.32 20.24 -2.40
C THR A 177 -27.49 19.47 -1.10
N THR A 178 -26.40 18.98 -0.53
CA THR A 178 -26.46 18.06 0.61
C THR A 178 -25.28 18.30 1.55
N GLN A 179 -25.60 18.53 2.82
CA GLN A 179 -24.65 18.63 3.92
C GLN A 179 -24.83 17.40 4.82
N TYR A 180 -23.84 16.51 4.83
CA TYR A 180 -23.94 15.24 5.55
C TYR A 180 -23.62 15.40 7.03
N LEU A 181 -22.76 16.37 7.38
CA LEU A 181 -22.31 16.57 8.76
C LEU A 181 -23.44 16.87 9.74
N THR A 182 -24.46 17.63 9.30
CA THR A 182 -25.64 17.94 10.11
C THR A 182 -26.48 16.70 10.39
N VAL A 183 -26.62 15.83 9.40
CA VAL A 183 -27.33 14.55 9.53
C VAL A 183 -26.54 13.60 10.44
N TYR A 184 -25.21 13.58 10.36
CA TYR A 184 -24.39 12.76 11.26
C TYR A 184 -24.54 13.22 12.71
N ALA A 185 -24.59 14.53 12.95
CA ALA A 185 -24.81 15.09 14.29
C ALA A 185 -26.18 14.68 14.86
N SER A 186 -27.25 14.73 14.06
CA SER A 186 -28.60 14.36 14.55
C SER A 186 -28.68 12.90 14.99
N TYR A 187 -28.01 11.97 14.31
CA TYR A 187 -27.99 10.56 14.73
C TYR A 187 -27.32 10.32 16.09
N ILE A 188 -26.34 11.17 16.45
CA ILE A 188 -25.65 11.11 17.74
C ILE A 188 -26.54 11.73 18.82
N GLU A 189 -27.16 12.88 18.52
CA GLU A 189 -28.07 13.57 19.44
C GLU A 189 -29.30 12.73 19.80
N ASP A 190 -29.87 12.02 18.81
CA ASP A 190 -31.05 11.16 19.01
C ASP A 190 -30.70 9.78 19.62
N GLY A 191 -29.43 9.56 20.00
CA GLY A 191 -28.96 8.32 20.63
C GLY A 191 -29.07 7.08 19.75
N SER A 192 -29.26 7.26 18.44
CA SER A 192 -29.37 6.16 17.46
C SER A 192 -28.04 5.43 17.28
N VAL A 193 -26.95 6.10 17.62
CA VAL A 193 -25.58 5.62 17.45
C VAL A 193 -24.73 6.15 18.61
N GLU A 194 -23.95 5.30 19.28
CA GLU A 194 -23.13 5.74 20.42
C GLU A 194 -21.89 6.53 19.98
N ASN A 195 -21.43 6.33 18.73
CA ASN A 195 -20.25 7.01 18.20
C ASN A 195 -20.30 7.21 16.67
N THR A 196 -19.69 8.29 16.18
CA THR A 196 -19.47 8.57 14.74
C THR A 196 -18.89 7.41 13.93
N ASN A 197 -18.12 6.51 14.55
CA ASN A 197 -17.52 5.36 13.86
C ASN A 197 -18.50 4.24 13.51
N GLU A 198 -19.66 4.20 14.15
CA GLU A 198 -20.73 3.23 13.85
C GLU A 198 -21.63 3.68 12.70
N LEU A 199 -21.58 4.98 12.35
CA LEU A 199 -22.25 5.52 11.18
C LEU A 199 -21.65 4.90 9.91
N LYS A 200 -22.42 4.03 9.25
CA LYS A 200 -22.07 3.42 7.96
C LYS A 200 -22.35 4.40 6.82
N THR A 201 -21.61 5.49 6.77
CA THR A 201 -21.82 6.60 5.84
C THR A 201 -20.82 6.64 4.67
N ASP A 202 -20.06 5.55 4.54
CA ASP A 202 -19.03 5.39 3.53
C ASP A 202 -19.61 5.49 2.11
N LEU A 203 -19.05 6.38 1.32
CA LEU A 203 -19.32 6.47 -0.12
C LEU A 203 -18.15 5.88 -0.89
N VAL A 204 -18.45 5.03 -1.87
CA VAL A 204 -17.46 4.42 -2.75
C VAL A 204 -17.54 5.09 -4.13
N LEU A 205 -16.45 5.74 -4.53
CA LEU A 205 -16.31 6.41 -5.82
C LEU A 205 -15.45 5.57 -6.76
N LYS A 206 -15.83 5.49 -8.03
CA LYS A 206 -15.02 4.83 -9.05
C LYS A 206 -13.92 5.78 -9.52
N ALA A 207 -12.66 5.36 -9.41
CA ALA A 207 -11.50 6.22 -9.65
C ALA A 207 -11.38 6.70 -11.10
N ASP A 208 -11.78 5.87 -12.08
CA ASP A 208 -11.80 6.23 -13.51
C ASP A 208 -12.91 7.22 -13.89
N LYS A 209 -13.86 7.47 -12.97
CA LYS A 209 -14.95 8.44 -13.13
C LYS A 209 -14.66 9.78 -12.47
N ILE A 210 -13.50 9.92 -11.84
CA ILE A 210 -13.06 11.15 -11.21
C ILE A 210 -12.24 11.94 -12.23
N ASN A 211 -12.75 13.09 -12.64
CA ASN A 211 -12.05 14.01 -13.53
C ASN A 211 -10.93 14.77 -12.80
N SER A 212 -11.15 15.15 -11.55
CA SER A 212 -10.16 15.88 -10.74
C SER A 212 -10.36 15.68 -9.24
N VAL A 213 -9.26 15.80 -8.51
CA VAL A 213 -9.23 15.88 -7.05
C VAL A 213 -8.41 17.09 -6.63
N SER A 214 -8.92 17.84 -5.66
CA SER A 214 -8.24 19.00 -5.09
C SER A 214 -8.48 19.06 -3.60
N PHE A 215 -7.63 19.81 -2.88
CA PHE A 215 -7.99 20.25 -1.53
C PHE A 215 -9.27 21.07 -1.56
N PHE A 216 -10.06 20.93 -0.50
CA PHE A 216 -11.24 21.74 -0.27
C PHE A 216 -11.14 22.39 1.09
N ASP A 217 -11.29 23.70 1.09
CA ASP A 217 -11.34 24.54 2.28
C ASP A 217 -12.60 25.41 2.16
N MET A 218 -13.50 25.26 3.13
CA MET A 218 -14.78 25.97 3.12
C MET A 218 -14.59 27.48 3.30
N ASP A 219 -13.64 27.90 4.14
CA ASP A 219 -13.36 29.31 4.37
C ASP A 219 -12.76 29.95 3.12
N MET A 220 -11.85 29.24 2.44
CA MET A 220 -11.32 29.67 1.16
C MET A 220 -12.43 29.78 0.10
N TYR A 221 -13.32 28.79 0.02
CA TYR A 221 -14.45 28.81 -0.92
C TYR A 221 -15.37 30.02 -0.69
N ASN A 222 -15.72 30.30 0.58
CA ASN A 222 -16.57 31.43 0.96
C ASN A 222 -15.91 32.79 0.66
N ARG A 223 -14.58 32.88 0.70
CA ARG A 223 -13.86 34.11 0.31
C ARG A 223 -13.90 34.37 -1.20
N PHE A 224 -13.89 33.32 -2.02
CA PHE A 224 -14.06 33.45 -3.47
C PHE A 224 -15.52 33.68 -3.87
N ASN A 225 -16.46 33.20 -3.04
CA ASN A 225 -17.90 33.31 -3.27
C ASN A 225 -18.58 33.96 -2.06
N PRO A 226 -18.29 35.25 -1.78
CA PRO A 226 -18.94 35.94 -0.68
C PRO A 226 -20.45 35.89 -0.90
N ALA A 227 -21.20 35.64 0.17
CA ALA A 227 -22.65 35.78 0.12
C ALA A 227 -22.96 37.19 -0.38
N GLN A 228 -23.66 37.29 -1.50
CA GLN A 228 -24.17 38.58 -1.97
C GLN A 228 -25.11 39.10 -0.86
N GLU A 229 -24.77 40.26 -0.30
CA GLU A 229 -25.66 41.01 0.62
C GLU A 229 -26.96 41.41 -0.06
#